data_AF-A0A7S4HWL1-F1
#
_entry.id   AF-A0A7S4HWL1-F1
#
_cell.length_a   1.000
_cell.length_b   1.000
_cell.length_c   1.000
_cell.angle_alpha   90.00
_cell.angle_beta   90.00
_cell.angle_gamma   90.00
#
_symmetry.space_group_name_H-M   'P 1'
#
loop_
_entity.id
_entity.type
_entity.pdbx_description
1 polymer ?
#
loop_
_entity_poly.entity_id
_entity_poly.type
_entity_poly.pdbx_seq_one_letter_code
_entity_poly.pdbx_strand_id
1 'polypeptide(L)'
;SAMIYSIAKTTSDDLGGKWLGAGLGGLFVSDDLAQWTILEPVNGDCWSIVSHNSHYLVQCSNRPTPSMATADRIIMTSTNKGEDWSVWYSPCYLSHRESGEP
;
A
#
# COMPACT_ATOMS: atom_id res chain seq x y z
N SER A 1 21.38 -5.32 -12.61
CA SER A 1 21.17 -4.19 -11.69
C SER A 1 20.23 -4.62 -10.59
N ALA A 2 20.60 -4.42 -9.32
CA ALA A 2 19.67 -4.58 -8.22
C ALA A 2 18.75 -3.35 -8.20
N MET A 3 17.43 -3.57 -8.15
CA MET A 3 16.46 -2.49 -7.99
C MET A 3 16.39 -2.16 -6.50
N ILE A 4 16.68 -0.92 -6.13
CA ILE A 4 16.60 -0.46 -4.73
C ILE A 4 15.27 0.26 -4.56
N TYR A 5 14.41 -0.29 -3.70
CA TYR A 5 13.17 0.36 -3.29
C TYR A 5 13.36 1.04 -1.93
N SER A 6 12.75 2.21 -1.75
CA SER A 6 12.63 2.85 -0.44
C SER A 6 11.51 2.17 0.34
N ILE A 7 11.81 1.69 1.55
CA ILE A 7 10.80 1.15 2.47
C ILE A 7 10.09 2.33 3.14
N ALA A 8 8.77 2.43 2.97
CA ALA A 8 7.96 3.46 3.63
C ALA A 8 7.34 2.97 4.93
N LYS A 9 6.95 1.69 4.99
CA LYS A 9 6.32 1.09 6.15
C LYS A 9 6.71 -0.37 6.30
N THR A 10 6.86 -0.80 7.54
CA THR A 10 6.90 -2.21 7.91
C THR A 10 5.86 -2.48 8.98
N THR A 11 5.30 -3.69 8.98
CA THR A 11 4.48 -4.21 10.08
C THR A 11 4.59 -5.73 10.17
N SER A 12 4.16 -6.29 11.29
CA SER A 12 3.84 -7.71 11.41
C SER A 12 2.35 -7.87 11.63
N ASP A 13 1.76 -8.92 11.07
CA ASP A 13 0.39 -9.30 11.40
C ASP A 13 0.32 -10.23 12.62
N ASP A 14 -0.90 -10.51 13.04
CA ASP A 14 -1.24 -11.38 14.17
C ASP A 14 -1.06 -12.88 13.86
N LEU A 15 -0.75 -13.23 12.61
CA LEU A 15 -0.47 -14.59 12.14
C LEU A 15 1.04 -14.86 11.97
N GLY A 16 1.88 -13.85 12.20
CA GLY A 16 3.33 -13.95 12.07
C GLY A 16 3.88 -13.48 10.72
N GLY A 17 3.03 -13.13 9.77
CA GLY A 17 3.40 -12.55 8.49
C GLY A 17 4.09 -11.20 8.67
N LYS A 18 5.11 -10.94 7.86
CA LYS A 18 5.91 -9.71 7.83
C LYS A 18 5.57 -8.97 6.55
N TRP A 19 5.24 -7.69 6.70
CA TRP A 19 4.74 -6.88 5.60
C TRP A 19 5.59 -5.63 5.45
N LEU A 20 5.86 -5.25 4.21
CA LEU A 20 6.49 -3.96 3.91
C LEU A 20 5.85 -3.30 2.69
N GLY A 21 5.66 -1.98 2.78
CA GLY A 21 5.34 -1.12 1.65
C GLY A 21 6.62 -0.48 1.13
N ALA A 22 6.85 -0.55 -0.17
CA ALA A 22 8.13 -0.16 -0.77
C ALA A 22 7.99 0.75 -1.99
N GLY A 23 7.43 1.96 -1.84
CA GLY A 23 7.39 2.95 -2.93
C GLY A 23 6.77 2.38 -4.22
N LEU A 24 7.46 2.55 -5.35
CA LEU A 24 7.04 1.97 -6.65
C LEU A 24 7.17 0.44 -6.74
N GLY A 25 7.63 -0.22 -5.68
CA GLY A 25 7.71 -1.68 -5.58
C GLY A 25 6.45 -2.34 -5.03
N GLY A 26 5.50 -1.57 -4.48
CA GLY A 26 4.23 -2.09 -3.99
C GLY A 26 4.30 -2.68 -2.57
N LEU A 27 3.41 -3.64 -2.31
CA LEU A 27 3.28 -4.34 -1.04
C LEU A 27 3.97 -5.69 -1.12
N PHE A 28 4.83 -5.99 -0.15
CA PHE A 28 5.49 -7.27 -0.03
C PHE A 28 5.11 -7.96 1.28
N VAL A 29 5.02 -9.29 1.21
CA VAL A 29 4.75 -10.16 2.36
C VAL A 29 5.83 -11.25 2.47
N SER A 30 6.15 -11.65 3.69
CA SER A 30 7.10 -12.72 3.99
C SER A 30 6.70 -13.45 5.27
N ASP A 31 6.73 -14.78 5.26
CA ASP A 31 6.51 -15.60 6.45
C ASP A 31 7.79 -15.84 7.25
N ASP A 32 8.97 -15.72 6.60
CA ASP A 32 10.26 -16.17 7.15
C ASP A 32 11.40 -15.13 7.07
N LEU A 33 11.13 -13.95 6.51
CA LEU A 33 12.10 -12.89 6.18
C LEU A 33 13.19 -13.28 5.16
N ALA A 34 13.22 -14.53 4.69
CA ALA A 34 14.18 -15.01 3.71
C ALA A 34 13.65 -14.81 2.28
N GLN A 35 12.34 -14.96 2.08
CA GLN A 35 11.69 -14.76 0.79
C GLN A 35 10.55 -13.75 0.90
N TRP A 36 10.46 -12.85 -0.08
CA TRP A 36 9.43 -11.83 -0.16
C TRP A 36 8.60 -12.02 -1.42
N THR A 37 7.29 -12.07 -1.24
CA THR A 37 6.30 -12.15 -2.32
C THR A 37 5.74 -10.76 -2.57
N ILE A 38 5.82 -10.31 -3.82
CA ILE A 38 5.15 -9.08 -4.25
C ILE A 38 3.66 -9.34 -4.44
N LEU A 39 2.82 -8.43 -3.96
CA LEU A 39 1.40 -8.46 -4.21
C LEU A 39 1.10 -7.51 -5.36
N GLU A 40 0.77 -8.10 -6.52
CA GLU A 40 0.56 -7.40 -7.79
C GLU A 40 -0.52 -6.30 -7.82
N PRO A 41 -1.53 -6.19 -6.92
CA PRO A 41 -2.51 -5.13 -7.09
C PRO A 41 -1.97 -3.72 -6.85
N VAL A 42 -0.69 -3.56 -6.47
CA VAL A 42 -0.18 -2.31 -5.91
C VAL A 42 1.02 -1.75 -6.68
N ASN A 43 0.75 -0.74 -7.50
CA ASN A 43 1.79 0.09 -8.11
C ASN A 43 2.05 1.35 -7.28
N GLY A 44 2.30 1.19 -5.97
CA GLY A 44 2.27 2.33 -5.07
C GLY A 44 2.83 2.12 -3.67
N ASP A 45 3.08 3.24 -3.01
CA ASP A 45 3.64 3.27 -1.66
C ASP A 45 2.57 2.97 -0.61
N CYS A 46 2.73 1.89 0.16
CA CYS A 46 1.80 1.51 1.22
C CYS A 46 2.28 2.03 2.59
N TRP A 47 1.54 2.94 3.22
CA TRP A 47 1.91 3.55 4.51
C TRP A 47 1.13 2.99 5.70
N SER A 48 0.02 2.30 5.44
CA SER A 48 -0.84 1.75 6.50
C SER A 48 -1.21 0.31 6.16
N ILE A 49 -0.93 -0.58 7.10
CA ILE A 49 -1.26 -2.01 7.03
C ILE A 49 -1.84 -2.35 8.39
N VAL A 50 -3.09 -2.79 8.40
CA VAL A 50 -3.80 -3.25 9.60
C VAL A 50 -4.23 -4.68 9.36
N SER A 51 -3.98 -5.55 10.33
CA SER A 51 -4.33 -6.97 10.28
C SER A 51 -5.09 -7.37 11.53
N HIS A 52 -6.11 -8.21 11.37
CA HIS A 52 -6.84 -8.82 12.48
C HIS A 52 -7.56 -10.08 12.02
N ASN A 53 -7.28 -11.22 12.65
CA ASN A 53 -7.93 -12.51 12.42
C ASN A 53 -8.05 -12.90 10.95
N SER A 54 -6.94 -12.90 10.19
CA SER A 54 -6.91 -13.16 8.74
C SER A 54 -7.55 -12.08 7.85
N HIS A 55 -8.05 -10.99 8.43
CA HIS A 55 -8.48 -9.81 7.68
C HIS A 55 -7.34 -8.80 7.59
N TYR A 56 -7.21 -8.17 6.42
CA TYR A 56 -6.20 -7.17 6.13
C TYR A 56 -6.87 -5.94 5.57
N LEU A 57 -6.40 -4.77 6.00
CA LEU A 57 -6.72 -3.47 5.44
C LEU A 57 -5.39 -2.78 5.14
N VAL A 58 -5.15 -2.49 3.86
CA VAL A 58 -3.93 -1.82 3.41
C VAL A 58 -4.31 -0.52 2.71
N GLN A 59 -3.58 0.55 3.01
CA GLN A 59 -3.71 1.83 2.34
C GLN A 59 -2.41 2.16 1.61
N CYS A 60 -2.52 2.36 0.30
CA CYS A 60 -1.41 2.68 -0.58
C CYS A 60 -1.74 3.87 -1.49
N SER A 61 -0.73 4.41 -2.18
CA SER A 61 -0.88 5.46 -3.19
C SER A 61 0.01 5.16 -4.38
N ASN A 62 -0.52 5.32 -5.58
CA ASN A 62 0.26 5.19 -6.83
C ASN A 62 1.26 6.35 -7.05
N ARG A 63 1.40 7.29 -6.11
CA ARG A 63 2.31 8.43 -6.28
C ARG A 63 3.63 8.22 -5.52
N PRO A 64 4.78 8.51 -6.15
CA PRO A 64 6.11 8.23 -5.59
C PRO A 64 6.54 9.16 -4.45
N THR A 65 5.69 10.10 -3.98
CA THR A 65 6.09 11.11 -2.98
C THR A 65 5.10 11.26 -1.82
N PRO A 66 5.58 11.36 -0.56
CA PRO A 66 4.74 11.55 0.63
C PRO A 66 3.85 12.80 0.59
N SER A 67 4.30 13.86 -0.10
CA SER A 67 3.56 15.13 -0.22
C SER A 67 2.34 15.06 -1.13
N MET A 68 2.23 14.01 -1.95
CA MET A 68 1.11 13.80 -2.90
C MET A 68 0.34 12.51 -2.64
N ALA A 69 0.80 11.67 -1.69
CA ALA A 69 0.16 10.42 -1.28
C ALA A 69 -1.26 10.59 -0.72
N THR A 70 -1.67 11.81 -0.36
CA THR A 70 -3.03 12.11 0.08
C THR A 70 -4.05 12.23 -1.06
N ALA A 71 -3.60 12.34 -2.32
CA ALA A 71 -4.47 12.62 -3.47
C ALA A 71 -4.95 11.36 -4.22
N ASP A 72 -4.21 10.25 -4.20
CA ASP A 72 -4.68 8.99 -4.78
C ASP A 72 -4.62 7.93 -3.69
N ARG A 73 -5.77 7.38 -3.31
CA ARG A 73 -5.87 6.34 -2.28
C ARG A 73 -6.28 5.02 -2.91
N ILE A 74 -5.46 4.01 -2.69
CA ILE A 74 -5.79 2.61 -2.94
C ILE A 74 -6.08 2.00 -1.58
N ILE A 75 -7.31 1.52 -1.41
CA ILE A 75 -7.71 0.74 -0.24
C ILE A 75 -7.81 -0.70 -0.67
N MET A 76 -7.02 -1.56 -0.05
CA MET A 76 -7.05 -2.99 -0.30
C MET A 76 -7.55 -3.70 0.94
N THR A 77 -8.43 -4.67 0.74
CA THR A 77 -8.90 -5.53 1.82
C THR A 77 -8.77 -6.98 1.42
N SER A 78 -8.27 -7.79 2.33
CA SER A 78 -8.34 -9.26 2.24
C SER A 78 -9.09 -9.78 3.45
N THR A 79 -9.83 -10.87 3.28
CA THR A 79 -10.52 -11.59 4.37
C THR A 79 -10.03 -13.03 4.50
N ASN A 80 -8.98 -13.38 3.75
CA ASN A 80 -8.44 -14.74 3.63
C ASN A 80 -6.92 -14.72 3.55
N LYS A 81 -6.25 -14.05 4.50
CA LYS A 81 -4.77 -14.11 4.62
C LYS A 81 -4.01 -13.59 3.39
N GLY A 82 -4.61 -12.68 2.63
CA GLY A 82 -4.00 -12.15 1.42
C GLY A 82 -4.00 -13.12 0.24
N GLU A 83 -4.73 -14.24 0.31
CA GLU A 83 -4.99 -15.11 -0.86
C GLU A 83 -5.78 -14.35 -1.93
N ASP A 84 -6.83 -13.62 -1.53
CA ASP A 84 -7.62 -12.75 -2.40
C ASP A 84 -7.69 -11.32 -1.87
N TRP A 85 -7.81 -10.37 -2.80
CA TRP A 85 -7.85 -8.94 -2.51
C TRP A 85 -9.02 -8.24 -3.20
N SER A 86 -9.78 -7.47 -2.43
CA SER A 86 -10.68 -6.44 -2.96
C SER A 86 -9.94 -5.11 -2.98
N VAL A 87 -9.94 -4.42 -4.12
CA VAL A 87 -9.19 -3.18 -4.32
C VAL A 87 -10.13 -2.06 -4.71
N TRP A 88 -10.05 -0.96 -3.96
CA TRP A 88 -10.85 0.23 -4.16
C TRP A 88 -9.94 1.40 -4.48
N TYR A 89 -10.17 2.01 -5.65
CA TYR A 89 -9.47 3.20 -6.07
C TYR A 89 -10.32 4.41 -5.74
N SER A 90 -9.81 5.29 -4.90
CA SER A 90 -10.36 6.62 -4.69
C SER A 90 -9.40 7.64 -5.32
N PRO A 91 -9.66 8.08 -6.57
CA PRO A 91 -9.02 9.26 -7.09
C PRO A 91 -9.55 10.44 -6.27
N CYS A 92 -8.72 11.08 -5.44
CA CYS A 92 -9.16 12.31 -4.82
C CYS A 92 -9.20 13.37 -5.93
N TYR A 93 -10.39 13.93 -6.11
CA TYR A 93 -10.64 15.08 -6.97
C TYR A 93 -9.72 16.23 -6.52
N LEU A 94 -8.71 16.58 -7.32
CA LEU A 94 -8.12 17.92 -7.25
C LEU A 94 -9.18 18.90 -7.76
N SER A 95 -10.18 19.26 -6.94
CA SER A 95 -10.74 20.60 -7.10
C SER A 95 -9.66 21.55 -6.60
N HIS A 96 -8.82 21.99 -7.53
CA HIS A 96 -8.18 23.29 -7.43
C HIS A 96 -9.30 24.29 -7.13
N ARG A 97 -9.51 24.63 -5.86
CA ARG A 97 -10.17 25.89 -5.51
C ARG A 97 -9.10 26.97 -5.63
N GLU A 98 -8.58 27.16 -6.83
CA GLU A 98 -8.17 28.50 -7.25
C GLU A 98 -9.46 29.22 -7.62
N SER A 99 -10.23 29.65 -6.62
CA SER A 99 -11.09 30.82 -6.81
C SER A 99 -10.19 32.06 -6.76
N GLY A 100 -9.30 32.15 -7.73
CA GLY A 100 -8.76 33.39 -8.22
C GLY A 100 -9.38 33.59 -9.60
N GLU A 101 -10.58 34.15 -9.64
CA GLU A 101 -11.04 34.87 -10.82
C GLU A 101 -11.15 36.36 -10.44
N PRO A 102 -10.77 37.28 -11.35
CA PRO A 102 -10.84 38.72 -11.13
C PRO A 102 -12.26 39.26 -10.93
#